data_AF-A0A3C0BED9-F1
#
_entry.id   AF-A0A3C0BED9-F1
#
_cell.length_a   1.000
_cell.length_b   1.000
_cell.length_c   1.000
_cell.angle_alpha   90.00
_cell.angle_beta   90.00
_cell.angle_gamma   90.00
#
_symmetry.space_group_name_H-M   'P 1'
#
loop_
_entity.id
_entity.type
_entity.pdbx_description
1 polymer ?
#
loop_
_entity_poly.entity_id
_entity_poly.type
_entity_poly.pdbx_seq_one_letter_code
_entity_poly.pdbx_strand_id
1 'polypeptide(L)' 'YQVIDLNFGETGRVEEVLEYPHQAILRILRGKKEILIPITDEIITAVDRENKIIHVNAPEGLIAMYLE' A
#
# COMPACT_ATOMS: atom_id res chain seq x y z
N TYR A 1 4.44 6.48 -6.55
CA TYR A 1 5.31 5.43 -5.99
C TYR A 1 4.69 4.08 -6.28
N GLN A 2 5.48 3.07 -6.62
CA GLN A 2 5.00 1.70 -6.77
C GLN A 2 4.93 1.05 -5.40
N VAL A 3 3.90 0.26 -5.13
CA VAL A 3 3.75 -0.46 -3.85
C VAL A 3 3.97 -1.93 -4.09
N ILE A 4 4.85 -2.50 -3.27
CA ILE A 4 5.19 -3.93 -3.26
C ILE A 4 4.91 -4.43 -1.86
N ASP A 5 3.98 -5.38 -1.76
CA ASP A 5 3.70 -6.09 -0.54
C ASP A 5 4.63 -7.31 -0.42
N LEU A 6 5.06 -7.64 0.80
CA LEU A 6 5.94 -8.78 1.06
C LEU A 6 5.28 -10.14 0.75
N ASN A 7 3.98 -10.28 1.00
CA ASN A 7 3.26 -11.55 0.85
C ASN A 7 2.60 -11.66 -0.52
N PHE A 8 2.05 -10.55 -1.03
CA PHE A 8 1.26 -10.48 -2.24
C PHE A 8 2.07 -10.03 -3.47
N GLY A 9 3.20 -9.35 -3.27
CA GLY A 9 4.02 -8.79 -4.35
C GLY A 9 3.47 -7.46 -4.87
N GLU A 10 3.51 -7.25 -6.18
CA GLU A 10 3.10 -5.98 -6.80
C GLU A 10 1.62 -5.66 -6.53
N THR A 11 1.38 -4.72 -5.62
CA THR A 11 0.05 -4.32 -5.17
C THR A 11 -0.57 -3.29 -6.10
N GLY A 12 0.25 -2.39 -6.65
CA GLY A 12 -0.19 -1.34 -7.56
C GLY A 12 0.64 -0.08 -7.43
N ARG A 13 0.05 1.06 -7.79
CA ARG A 13 0.67 2.38 -7.61
C ARG A 13 -0.12 3.21 -6.63
N VAL A 14 0.60 3.97 -5.81
CA VAL A 14 0.00 5.01 -4.97
C VAL A 14 -0.72 6.00 -5.87
N GLU A 15 -2.03 6.11 -5.69
CA GLU A 15 -2.88 7.11 -6.31
C GLU A 15 -2.89 8.38 -5.47
N GLU A 16 -3.17 8.24 -4.17
CA GLU A 16 -3.31 9.35 -3.24
C GLU A 16 -2.94 8.94 -1.81
N VAL A 17 -2.57 9.91 -0.99
CA VAL A 17 -2.47 9.74 0.47
C VAL A 17 -3.64 10.48 1.09
N LEU A 18 -4.51 9.75 1.77
CA LEU A 18 -5.65 10.28 2.51
C LEU A 18 -5.18 10.63 3.93
N GLU A 19 -5.18 11.92 4.26
CA GLU A 19 -4.80 12.40 5.58
C GLU A 19 -6.05 12.49 6.48
N TYR A 20 -6.15 11.60 7.47
CA TYR A 20 -7.16 11.68 8.52
C TYR A 20 -6.55 12.28 9.81
N PRO A 21 -7.38 12.84 10.72
CA PRO A 21 -6.89 13.51 11.93
C PRO A 21 -6.01 12.64 12.85
N HIS A 22 -6.16 11.31 12.76
CA HIS A 22 -5.48 10.35 13.62
C HIS A 22 -4.49 9.44 12.88
N GLN A 23 -4.61 9.32 11.55
CA GLN A 23 -3.77 8.43 10.74
C GLN A 23 -3.79 8.84 9.27
N ALA A 24 -2.72 8.56 8.54
CA ALA A 24 -2.71 8.66 7.09
C ALA A 24 -2.97 7.29 6.46
N ILE A 25 -3.68 7.25 5.34
CA ILE A 25 -4.00 6.05 4.58
C ILE A 25 -3.46 6.22 3.17
N LEU A 26 -2.64 5.27 2.71
CA LEU A 26 -2.23 5.13 1.32
C LEU A 26 -3.38 4.53 0.51
N ARG A 27 -3.85 5.25 -0.50
CA ARG A 27 -4.75 4.74 -1.53
C ARG A 27 -3.94 4.27 -2.72
N ILE A 28 -4.01 2.98 -3.00
CA ILE A 28 -3.26 2.30 -4.06
C ILE A 28 -4.26 1.85 -5.11
N LEU A 29 -4.01 2.21 -6.37
CA LEU A 29 -4.85 1.80 -7.48
C LEU A 29 -4.20 0.64 -8.24
N ARG A 30 -4.99 -0.41 -8.49
CA ARG A 30 -4.66 -1.52 -9.39
C ARG A 30 -5.80 -1.75 -10.38
N GLY A 31 -5.68 -1.14 -11.56
CA GLY A 31 -6.71 -1.21 -12.59
C GLY A 31 -7.96 -0.43 -12.17
N LYS A 32 -9.07 -1.13 -11.89
CA LYS A 32 -10.31 -0.53 -11.37
C LYS A 32 -10.51 -0.73 -9.87
N LYS A 33 -9.59 -1.44 -9.21
CA LYS A 33 -9.69 -1.76 -7.78
C LYS A 33 -8.78 -0.83 -7.00
N GLU A 34 -9.27 -0.40 -5.85
CA GLU A 34 -8.55 0.45 -4.92
C GLU A 34 -8.27 -0.31 -3.63
N ILE A 35 -7.06 -0.13 -3.11
CA ILE A 35 -6.55 -0.80 -1.93
C ILE A 35 -6.15 0.29 -0.95
N LEU A 36 -6.70 0.24 0.25
CA LEU A 36 -6.46 1.23 1.29
C LEU A 36 -5.54 0.61 2.35
N ILE A 37 -4.36 1.19 2.51
CA ILE A 37 -3.34 0.68 3.43
C ILE A 37 -2.97 1.79 4.41
N PRO A 38 -3.10 1.58 5.74
CA PRO A 38 -2.66 2.58 6.71
C PRO A 38 -1.14 2.78 6.67
N ILE A 39 -0.72 4.05 6.77
CA ILE A 39 0.68 4.45 6.86
C ILE A 39 1.11 4.32 8.32
N THR A 40 1.50 3.12 8.72
CA THR A 40 2.05 2.84 10.05
C THR A 40 3.40 2.13 9.94
N ASP A 41 4.26 2.26 10.93
CA ASP A 41 5.56 1.56 11.00
C ASP A 41 5.43 0.03 10.93
N GLU A 42 4.31 -0.52 11.39
CA GLU A 42 4.05 -1.97 11.33
C GLU A 42 3.79 -2.45 9.89
N ILE A 43 3.24 -1.57 9.05
CA ILE A 43 2.87 -1.88 7.67
C ILE A 43 3.97 -1.46 6.71
N ILE A 44 4.50 -0.24 6.81
CA ILE A 44 5.54 0.24 5.89
C ILE A 44 6.89 -0.28 6.36
N THR A 45 7.41 -1.28 5.67
CA THR A 45 8.68 -1.93 6.03
C THR A 45 9.90 -1.21 5.46
N ALA A 46 9.78 -0.63 4.27
CA ALA A 46 10.83 0.17 3.67
C ALA A 46 10.30 1.15 2.62
N VAL A 47 11.01 2.26 2.41
CA VAL A 47 10.72 3.21 1.33
C VAL A 47 11.98 3.42 0.51
N ASP A 48 11.99 2.84 -0.69
CA ASP A 48 13.05 3.04 -1.67
C ASP A 48 12.75 4.29 -2.50
N ARG A 49 13.46 5.38 -2.19
CA ARG A 49 13.30 6.67 -2.87
C ARG A 49 13.99 6.71 -4.23
N GLU A 50 15.02 5.89 -4.44
CA GLU A 50 15.76 5.84 -5.71
C GLU A 50 14.90 5.19 -6.79
N ASN A 51 14.31 4.04 -6.47
CA ASN A 51 13.43 3.29 -7.36
C ASN A 51 11.96 3.75 -7.29
N LYS A 52 11.63 4.65 -6.34
CA LYS A 52 10.26 5.12 -6.04
C LYS A 52 9.32 3.97 -5.69
N ILE A 53 9.80 3.03 -4.88
CA ILE A 53 9.09 1.83 -4.41
C ILE A 53 8.82 1.96 -2.91
N ILE A 54 7.61 1.61 -2.49
CA ILE A 54 7.24 1.49 -1.08
C ILE A 54 7.01 0.01 -0.81
N HIS A 55 7.77 -0.53 0.12
CA HIS A 55 7.59 -1.89 0.61
C HIS A 55 6.62 -1.86 1.78
N VAL A 56 5.58 -2.68 1.68
CA VAL A 56 4.58 -2.84 2.72
C VAL A 56 4.50 -4.31 3.16
N ASN A 57 4.06 -4.51 4.38
CA ASN A 57 3.76 -5.81 4.96
C ASN A 57 2.32 -5.77 5.46
N ALA A 58 1.39 -5.77 4.52
CA ALA A 58 -0.01 -5.88 4.87
C ALA A 58 -0.29 -7.30 5.42
N PRO A 59 -1.31 -7.44 6.30
CA PRO A 59 -1.77 -8.74 6.75
C PRO A 59 -2.12 -9.64 5.56
N GLU A 60 -1.77 -10.92 5.69
CA GLU A 60 -2.07 -11.92 4.67
C GLU A 60 -3.59 -11.91 4.36
N GLY A 61 -3.92 -11.92 3.07
CA GLY A 61 -5.30 -11.89 2.61
C GLY A 61 -5.98 -10.51 2.58
N LEU A 62 -5.45 -9.48 3.26
CA LEU A 62 -6.05 -8.14 3.23
C LEU A 62 -6.11 -7.61 1.79
N ILE A 63 -4.98 -7.65 1.08
CA ILE A 63 -4.91 -7.18 -0.31
C ILE A 63 -5.78 -8.05 -1.23
N ALA A 64 -5.81 -9.37 -1.01
CA ALA A 64 -6.62 -10.27 -1.80
C ALA A 64 -8.11 -9.93 -1.69
N MET A 65 -8.59 -9.58 -0.48
CA MET A 65 -9.98 -9.15 -0.26
C MET A 65 -10.35 -7.88 -1.04
N TYR A 66 -9.42 -6.94 -1.23
CA TYR A 66 -9.65 -5.77 -2.10
C TYR A 66 -9.63 -6.11 -3.58
N LEU A 67 -9.06 -7.26 -3.95
CA LEU A 67 -8.83 -7.71 -5.32
C LEU A 67 -9.74 -8.85 -5.79
N GLU A 68 -10.67 -9.34 -4.95
CA GLU A 68 -11.79 -10.23 -5.33
C GLU A 68 -12.90 -9.50 -6.08
#